data_AF-A0AAN0SLQ0-F1
#
_entry.id   AF-A0AAN0SLQ0-F1
#
_cell.length_a   1.000
_cell.length_b   1.000
_cell.length_c   1.000
_cell.angle_alpha   90.00
_cell.angle_beta   90.00
_cell.angle_gamma   90.00
#
_symmetry.space_group_name_H-M   'P 1'
#
loop_
_entity.id
_entity.type
_entity.pdbx_description
1 polymer ?
#
loop_
_entity_poly.entity_id
_entity_poly.type
_entity_poly.pdbx_seq_one_letter_code
_entity_poly.pdbx_strand_id
1 'polypeptide(L)'
;MLWKALIFLGIYAVLHFGYELSGWEFLKPICGVDESVFEHLKIGFWAYFFTNIIEYFFAKKKHGFWYPRILSTVLLPWFIVLIWYMLPVFFGHIESLAVDLSWAFVVTFLAAILSEIFERNLERNSLGTDFKIVIVVLFIVSIIFYTVFSFEKPWIDVFTEH
;
A
#
# COMPACT_ATOMS: atom_id res chain seq x y z
N MET A 1 12.23 6.79 8.91
CA MET A 1 12.63 5.60 8.17
C MET A 1 12.14 4.39 8.91
N LEU A 2 12.82 3.98 9.98
CA LEU A 2 12.41 2.77 10.70
C LEU A 2 11.06 2.93 11.43
N TRP A 3 10.84 4.03 12.16
CA TRP A 3 9.61 4.20 12.94
C TRP A 3 8.34 4.24 12.07
N LYS A 4 8.40 4.91 10.91
CA LYS A 4 7.27 5.03 9.98
C LYS A 4 6.92 3.67 9.38
N ALA A 5 7.94 2.90 8.98
CA ALA A 5 7.76 1.54 8.49
C ALA A 5 7.15 0.62 9.57
N LEU A 6 7.56 0.75 10.84
CA LEU A 6 6.99 -0.03 11.95
C LEU A 6 5.52 0.34 12.22
N ILE A 7 5.17 1.62 12.19
CA ILE A 7 3.76 2.05 12.31
C ILE A 7 2.94 1.50 11.14
N PHE A 8 3.47 1.60 9.92
CA PHE A 8 2.84 1.04 8.74
C PHE A 8 2.58 -0.47 8.89
N LEU A 9 3.56 -1.26 9.32
CA LEU A 9 3.37 -2.69 9.55
C LEU A 9 2.29 -2.97 10.60
N GLY A 10 2.26 -2.20 11.68
CA GLY A 10 1.22 -2.32 12.71
C GLY A 10 -0.18 -2.06 12.15
N ILE A 11 -0.36 -0.98 11.38
CA ILE A 11 -1.65 -0.67 10.75
C ILE A 11 -2.01 -1.71 9.68
N TYR A 12 -1.04 -2.13 8.87
CA TYR A 12 -1.22 -3.18 7.86
C TYR A 12 -1.78 -4.45 8.50
N ALA A 13 -1.20 -4.91 9.61
CA ALA A 13 -1.69 -6.08 10.33
C ALA A 13 -3.13 -5.87 10.88
N VAL A 14 -3.43 -4.69 11.43
CA VAL A 14 -4.79 -4.37 11.90
C VAL A 14 -5.81 -4.41 10.77
N LEU A 15 -5.47 -3.85 9.61
CA LEU A 15 -6.35 -3.83 8.44
C LEU A 15 -6.47 -5.21 7.77
N HIS A 16 -5.42 -6.04 7.86
CA HIS A 16 -5.46 -7.43 7.38
C HIS A 16 -6.54 -8.23 8.11
N PHE A 17 -6.51 -8.21 9.45
CA PHE A 17 -7.43 -9.00 10.27
C PHE A 17 -8.73 -8.27 10.63
N GLY A 18 -8.85 -6.98 10.32
CA GLY A 18 -9.94 -6.12 10.82
C GLY A 18 -11.34 -6.58 10.42
N TYR A 19 -11.54 -6.96 9.15
CA TYR A 19 -12.83 -7.48 8.69
C TYR A 19 -13.06 -8.92 9.14
N GLU A 20 -12.05 -9.79 9.01
CA GLU A 20 -12.13 -11.21 9.43
C GLU A 20 -12.56 -11.35 10.90
N LEU A 21 -12.01 -10.53 11.80
CA LEU A 21 -12.29 -10.61 13.24
C LEU A 21 -13.62 -9.96 13.64
N SER A 22 -14.11 -8.96 12.91
CA SER A 22 -15.29 -8.18 13.29
C SER A 22 -16.56 -8.56 12.54
N GLY A 23 -16.44 -9.06 11.30
CA GLY A 23 -17.56 -9.31 10.39
C GLY A 23 -18.30 -8.03 9.95
N TRP A 24 -17.73 -6.84 10.18
CA TRP A 24 -18.41 -5.59 9.88
C TRP A 24 -18.28 -5.18 8.41
N GLU A 25 -19.41 -5.21 7.70
CA GLU A 25 -19.49 -4.93 6.26
C GLU A 25 -18.89 -3.58 5.84
N PHE A 26 -18.99 -2.55 6.68
CA PHE A 26 -18.43 -1.23 6.37
C PHE A 26 -16.89 -1.20 6.33
N LEU A 27 -16.22 -2.25 6.84
CA LEU A 27 -14.76 -2.37 6.79
C LEU A 27 -14.22 -2.92 5.48
N LYS A 28 -15.06 -3.59 4.66
CA LYS A 28 -14.65 -4.20 3.38
C LYS A 28 -13.86 -3.26 2.44
N PRO A 29 -14.18 -1.96 2.33
CA PRO A 29 -13.42 -1.05 1.47
C PRO A 29 -11.96 -0.82 1.90
N ILE A 30 -11.61 -1.14 3.14
CA ILE A 30 -10.33 -0.77 3.76
C ILE A 30 -9.55 -1.99 4.24
N CYS A 31 -10.25 -2.97 4.83
CA CYS A 31 -9.66 -4.20 5.35
C CYS A 31 -9.60 -5.30 4.30
N GLY A 32 -8.73 -6.29 4.53
CA GLY A 32 -8.69 -7.51 3.71
C GLY A 32 -9.99 -8.30 3.82
N VAL A 33 -10.54 -8.74 2.68
CA VAL A 33 -11.70 -9.64 2.64
C VAL A 33 -11.34 -11.07 2.24
N ASP A 34 -10.17 -11.26 1.63
CA ASP A 34 -9.58 -12.55 1.30
C ASP A 34 -8.05 -12.45 1.18
N GLU A 35 -7.40 -13.57 0.92
CA GLU A 35 -5.94 -13.70 0.83
C GLU A 35 -5.36 -13.34 -0.56
N SER A 36 -6.14 -12.77 -1.47
CA SER A 36 -5.64 -12.43 -2.80
C SER A 36 -4.58 -11.32 -2.73
N VAL A 37 -3.66 -11.32 -3.70
CA VAL A 37 -2.63 -10.27 -3.81
C VAL A 37 -3.29 -8.89 -3.91
N PHE A 38 -4.43 -8.78 -4.61
CA PHE A 38 -5.17 -7.53 -4.73
C PHE A 38 -5.55 -6.94 -3.36
N GLU A 39 -6.04 -7.77 -2.45
CA GLU A 39 -6.44 -7.35 -1.10
C GLU A 39 -5.23 -6.85 -0.29
N HIS A 40 -4.09 -7.53 -0.42
CA HIS A 40 -2.82 -7.09 0.18
C HIS A 40 -2.36 -5.72 -0.37
N LEU A 41 -2.54 -5.46 -1.67
CA LEU A 41 -2.26 -4.16 -2.29
C LEU A 41 -3.16 -3.05 -1.74
N LYS A 42 -4.47 -3.32 -1.61
CA LYS A 42 -5.44 -2.40 -0.99
C LYS A 42 -5.07 -2.08 0.45
N ILE A 43 -4.79 -3.11 1.26
CA ILE A 43 -4.38 -2.94 2.65
C ILE A 43 -3.10 -2.09 2.71
N GLY A 44 -2.12 -2.36 1.83
CA GLY A 44 -0.90 -1.56 1.71
C GLY A 44 -1.18 -0.08 1.43
N PHE A 45 -2.07 0.21 0.48
CA PHE A 45 -2.51 1.57 0.17
C PHE A 45 -3.11 2.29 1.39
N TRP A 46 -4.12 1.70 2.04
CA TRP A 46 -4.81 2.32 3.17
C TRP A 46 -3.93 2.42 4.42
N ALA A 47 -3.17 1.37 4.73
CA ALA A 47 -2.28 1.37 5.89
C ALA A 47 -1.22 2.48 5.77
N TYR A 48 -0.68 2.70 4.58
CA TYR A 48 0.30 3.76 4.37
C TYR A 48 -0.34 5.15 4.41
N PHE A 49 -1.55 5.30 3.84
CA PHE A 49 -2.31 6.55 3.96
C PHE A 49 -2.57 6.93 5.43
N PHE A 50 -3.02 5.99 6.25
CA PHE A 50 -3.22 6.23 7.69
C PHE A 50 -1.90 6.49 8.42
N THR A 51 -0.83 5.78 8.05
CA THR A 51 0.51 6.08 8.56
C THR A 51 0.93 7.52 8.27
N ASN A 52 0.63 8.02 7.08
CA ASN A 52 0.91 9.40 6.68
C ASN A 52 0.07 10.43 7.46
N ILE A 53 -1.17 10.10 7.80
CA ILE A 53 -2.00 10.91 8.69
C ILE A 53 -1.38 10.97 10.10
N ILE A 54 -0.93 9.84 10.63
CA ILE A 54 -0.24 9.79 11.92
C ILE A 54 1.06 10.59 11.88
N GLU A 55 1.90 10.38 10.85
CA GLU A 55 3.13 11.16 10.61
C GLU A 55 2.83 12.66 10.60
N TYR A 56 1.73 13.07 9.94
CA TYR A 56 1.35 14.47 9.89
C TYR A 56 1.28 15.06 11.29
N PHE A 57 0.60 14.43 12.26
CA PHE A 57 0.51 14.97 13.62
C PHE A 57 1.85 15.22 14.32
N PHE A 58 2.89 14.44 13.98
CA PHE A 58 4.24 14.60 14.53
C PHE A 58 5.16 15.49 13.66
N ALA A 59 4.76 15.82 12.44
CA ALA A 59 5.58 16.59 11.50
C ALA A 59 5.72 18.06 11.96
N LYS A 60 6.97 18.50 12.15
CA LYS A 60 7.31 19.89 12.51
C LYS A 60 7.02 20.90 11.39
N LYS A 61 7.11 20.47 10.13
CA LYS A 61 6.85 21.31 8.95
C LYS A 61 5.69 20.69 8.16
N LYS A 62 4.65 21.48 7.93
CA LYS A 62 3.42 21.03 7.23
C LYS A 62 3.38 21.44 5.75
N HIS A 63 4.09 22.51 5.40
CA HIS A 63 4.10 23.01 4.02
C HIS A 63 4.72 21.98 3.08
N GLY A 64 3.99 21.62 2.01
CA GLY A 64 4.45 20.65 1.02
C GLY A 64 4.46 19.19 1.49
N PHE A 65 3.95 18.90 2.70
CA PHE A 65 3.97 17.56 3.28
C PHE A 65 3.17 16.54 2.46
N TRP A 66 1.94 16.89 2.08
CA TRP A 66 0.95 15.92 1.60
C TRP A 66 1.24 15.33 0.23
N TYR A 67 1.68 16.13 -0.75
CA TYR A 67 1.80 15.64 -2.13
C TYR A 67 2.79 14.47 -2.27
N PRO A 68 4.01 14.51 -1.67
CA PRO A 68 4.88 13.35 -1.64
C PRO A 68 4.26 12.12 -0.96
N ARG A 69 3.56 12.30 0.17
CA ARG A 69 2.94 11.19 0.91
C ARG A 69 1.80 10.55 0.12
N ILE A 70 0.96 11.37 -0.50
CA ILE A 70 -0.15 10.90 -1.34
C ILE A 70 0.40 10.11 -2.54
N LEU A 71 1.44 10.63 -3.20
CA LEU A 71 2.07 9.90 -4.30
C LEU A 71 2.71 8.59 -3.83
N SER A 72 3.42 8.58 -2.71
CA SER A 72 3.96 7.35 -2.13
C SER A 72 2.88 6.36 -1.71
N THR A 73 1.74 6.82 -1.18
CA THR A 73 0.58 5.96 -0.92
C THR A 73 0.08 5.28 -2.20
N VAL A 74 0.04 6.00 -3.33
CA VAL A 74 -0.32 5.42 -4.64
C VAL A 74 0.74 4.44 -5.15
N LEU A 75 2.03 4.74 -4.93
CA LEU A 75 3.14 3.93 -5.45
C LEU A 75 3.48 2.71 -4.59
N LEU A 76 3.15 2.72 -3.29
CA LEU A 76 3.51 1.64 -2.37
C LEU A 76 2.99 0.27 -2.83
N PRO A 77 1.72 0.12 -3.27
CA PRO A 77 1.25 -1.14 -3.84
C PRO A 77 2.09 -1.63 -5.01
N TRP A 78 2.59 -0.73 -5.86
CA TRP A 78 3.46 -1.10 -6.98
C TRP A 78 4.83 -1.58 -6.49
N PHE A 79 5.37 -0.99 -5.42
CA PHE A 79 6.59 -1.53 -4.79
C PHE A 79 6.35 -2.92 -4.21
N ILE A 80 5.18 -3.17 -3.60
CA ILE A 80 4.81 -4.52 -3.14
C ILE A 80 4.80 -5.49 -4.31
N VAL A 81 4.10 -5.18 -5.41
CA VAL A 81 4.08 -6.03 -6.63
C VAL A 81 5.50 -6.32 -7.11
N LEU A 82 6.29 -5.27 -7.34
CA LEU A 82 7.64 -5.43 -7.91
C LEU A 82 8.53 -6.32 -7.06
N ILE A 83 8.45 -6.24 -5.73
CA ILE A 83 9.29 -7.06 -4.84
C ILE A 83 8.67 -8.46 -4.67
N TRP A 84 7.36 -8.56 -4.44
CA TRP A 84 6.64 -9.82 -4.21
C TRP A 84 6.93 -10.84 -5.30
N TYR A 85 6.79 -10.42 -6.57
CA TYR A 85 6.99 -11.29 -7.72
C TYR A 85 8.46 -11.62 -8.02
N MET A 86 9.44 -11.07 -7.29
CA MET A 86 10.84 -11.51 -7.44
C MET A 86 11.07 -12.91 -6.87
N LEU A 87 10.33 -13.31 -5.83
CA LEU A 87 10.47 -14.65 -5.25
C LEU A 87 10.20 -15.75 -6.29
N PRO A 88 9.05 -15.76 -7.00
CA PRO A 88 8.80 -16.77 -8.03
C PRO A 88 9.74 -16.65 -9.23
N VAL A 89 10.28 -15.46 -9.54
CA VAL A 89 11.29 -15.31 -10.60
C VAL A 89 12.56 -16.11 -10.31
N PHE A 90 13.03 -16.14 -9.06
CA PHE A 90 14.28 -16.80 -8.71
C PHE A 90 14.10 -18.26 -8.26
N PHE A 91 12.96 -18.58 -7.64
CA PHE A 91 12.76 -19.86 -6.96
C PHE A 91 11.57 -20.67 -7.48
N GLY A 92 10.80 -20.13 -8.44
CA GLY A 92 9.57 -20.74 -8.90
C GLY A 92 8.45 -20.72 -7.85
N HIS A 93 7.48 -21.61 -7.99
CA HIS A 93 6.40 -21.73 -7.01
C HIS A 93 6.93 -22.41 -5.73
N ILE A 94 6.76 -21.75 -4.59
CA ILE A 94 7.12 -22.28 -3.28
C ILE A 94 5.82 -22.52 -2.50
N GLU A 95 5.55 -23.77 -2.15
CA GLU A 95 4.37 -24.15 -1.35
C GLU A 95 4.73 -24.20 0.16
N SER A 96 5.13 -23.07 0.73
CA SER A 96 5.48 -23.00 2.15
C SER A 96 4.93 -21.75 2.80
N LEU A 97 3.93 -21.95 3.67
CA LEU A 97 3.31 -20.89 4.47
C LEU A 97 4.36 -20.07 5.25
N ALA A 98 5.39 -20.72 5.80
CA ALA A 98 6.43 -20.04 6.53
C ALA A 98 7.27 -19.11 5.63
N VAL A 99 7.53 -19.53 4.39
CA VAL A 99 8.25 -18.71 3.41
C VAL A 99 7.36 -17.56 2.95
N ASP A 100 6.11 -17.82 2.59
CA ASP A 100 5.18 -16.78 2.12
C ASP A 100 4.95 -15.70 3.18
N LEU A 101 4.73 -16.10 4.44
CA LEU A 101 4.54 -15.17 5.53
C LEU A 101 5.80 -14.34 5.80
N SER A 102 6.96 -15.00 5.86
CA SER A 102 8.25 -14.31 6.05
C SER A 102 8.52 -13.33 4.91
N TRP A 103 8.21 -13.73 3.68
CA TRP A 103 8.37 -12.90 2.50
C TRP A 103 7.40 -11.71 2.49
N ALA A 104 6.15 -11.90 2.89
CA ALA A 104 5.16 -10.83 3.01
C ALA A 104 5.64 -9.73 3.98
N PHE A 105 6.21 -10.09 5.14
CA PHE A 105 6.81 -9.13 6.07
C PHE A 105 8.00 -8.37 5.46
N VAL A 106 8.89 -9.08 4.76
CA VAL A 106 10.05 -8.46 4.10
C VAL A 106 9.59 -7.48 3.01
N VAL A 107 8.68 -7.91 2.14
CA VAL A 107 8.14 -7.11 1.03
C VAL A 107 7.45 -5.85 1.53
N THR A 108 6.53 -5.98 2.49
CA THR A 108 5.78 -4.84 3.03
C THR A 108 6.71 -3.86 3.75
N PHE A 109 7.67 -4.35 4.53
CA PHE A 109 8.67 -3.51 5.19
C PHE A 109 9.54 -2.76 4.19
N LEU A 110 10.08 -3.44 3.17
CA LEU A 110 10.91 -2.82 2.13
C LEU A 110 10.11 -1.79 1.32
N ALA A 111 8.87 -2.08 0.95
CA ALA A 111 8.00 -1.14 0.25
C ALA A 111 7.79 0.15 1.05
N ALA A 112 7.63 0.06 2.37
CA ALA A 112 7.52 1.24 3.24
C ALA A 112 8.82 2.06 3.31
N ILE A 113 9.98 1.38 3.35
CA ILE A 113 11.30 2.04 3.31
C ILE A 113 11.51 2.77 1.99
N LEU A 114 11.22 2.12 0.85
CA LEU A 114 11.33 2.71 -0.48
C LEU A 114 10.42 3.94 -0.62
N SER A 115 9.18 3.83 -0.12
CA SER A 115 8.21 4.93 -0.14
C SER A 115 8.70 6.15 0.64
N GLU A 116 9.34 5.96 1.80
CA GLU A 116 9.89 7.09 2.56
C GLU A 116 11.15 7.69 1.89
N ILE A 117 12.01 6.87 1.30
CA ILE A 117 13.15 7.36 0.51
C ILE A 117 12.63 8.21 -0.66
N PHE A 118 11.60 7.75 -1.36
CA PHE A 118 10.97 8.49 -2.45
C PHE A 118 10.41 9.83 -1.98
N GLU A 119 9.65 9.85 -0.88
CA GLU A 119 9.09 11.08 -0.30
C GLU A 119 10.17 12.13 -0.01
N ARG A 120 11.23 11.73 0.70
CA ARG A 120 12.34 12.62 1.09
C ARG A 120 13.04 13.24 -0.10
N ASN A 121 13.15 12.50 -1.20
CA ASN A 121 13.74 13.03 -2.43
C ASN A 121 12.78 14.00 -3.12
N LEU A 122 11.48 13.72 -3.11
CA LEU A 122 10.48 14.58 -3.72
C LEU A 122 10.27 15.89 -2.94
N GLU A 123 10.36 15.85 -1.62
CA GLU A 123 10.30 17.02 -0.73
C GLU A 123 11.40 18.06 -1.00
N ARG A 124 12.55 17.64 -1.55
CA ARG A 124 13.66 18.56 -1.87
C ARG A 124 13.34 19.51 -3.01
N ASN A 125 12.32 19.19 -3.80
CA ASN A 125 11.93 19.94 -4.98
C ASN A 125 10.54 20.56 -4.79
N SER A 126 10.36 21.78 -5.27
CA SER A 126 9.03 22.36 -5.35
C SER A 126 8.21 21.66 -6.44
N LEU A 127 7.04 21.15 -6.09
CA LEU A 127 6.16 20.48 -7.04
C LEU A 127 5.31 21.49 -7.82
N GLY A 128 5.37 21.42 -9.14
CA GLY A 128 4.51 22.20 -10.05
C GLY A 128 3.03 21.86 -9.89
N THR A 129 2.15 22.79 -10.27
CA THR A 129 0.69 22.64 -10.13
C THR A 129 0.16 21.45 -10.94
N ASP A 130 0.62 21.27 -12.18
CA ASP A 130 0.15 20.17 -13.04
C ASP A 130 0.48 18.81 -12.43
N PHE A 131 1.68 18.66 -11.87
CA PHE A 131 2.08 17.42 -11.19
C PHE A 131 1.25 17.16 -9.94
N LYS A 132 0.90 18.20 -9.17
CA LYS A 132 -0.01 18.08 -8.03
C LYS A 132 -1.40 17.59 -8.45
N ILE A 133 -1.91 18.06 -9.60
CA ILE A 133 -3.19 17.60 -10.15
C ILE A 133 -3.12 16.11 -10.47
N VAL A 134 -2.05 15.67 -11.15
CA VAL A 134 -1.84 14.24 -11.47
C VAL A 134 -1.83 13.39 -10.20
N ILE A 135 -1.12 13.81 -9.15
CA ILE A 135 -1.08 13.09 -7.86
C ILE A 135 -2.49 12.91 -7.27
N VAL A 136 -3.31 13.98 -7.27
CA VAL A 136 -4.67 13.94 -6.74
C VAL A 136 -5.56 13.02 -7.57
N VAL A 137 -5.48 13.10 -8.90
CA VAL A 137 -6.25 12.24 -9.80
C VAL A 137 -5.90 10.78 -9.56
N LEU A 138 -4.61 10.43 -9.53
CA LEU A 138 -4.17 9.06 -9.28
C LEU A 138 -4.65 8.55 -7.92
N PHE A 139 -4.59 9.38 -6.88
CA PHE A 139 -5.07 9.01 -5.56
C PHE A 139 -6.58 8.71 -5.53
N ILE A 140 -7.40 9.56 -6.16
CA ILE A 140 -8.85 9.34 -6.25
C ILE A 140 -9.15 8.06 -7.06
N VAL A 141 -8.47 7.86 -8.18
CA VAL A 141 -8.61 6.66 -9.00
C VAL A 141 -8.23 5.41 -8.20
N SER A 142 -7.14 5.45 -7.42
CA SER A 142 -6.75 4.35 -6.53
C SER A 142 -7.82 4.04 -5.47
N ILE A 143 -8.43 5.05 -4.85
CA ILE A 143 -9.52 4.83 -3.88
C ILE A 143 -10.69 4.11 -4.55
N ILE A 144 -11.12 4.58 -5.72
CA ILE A 144 -12.23 3.96 -6.46
C ILE A 144 -11.86 2.52 -6.85
N PHE A 145 -10.68 2.32 -7.42
CA PHE A 145 -10.17 1.03 -7.85
C PHE A 145 -10.16 0.00 -6.72
N TYR A 146 -9.55 0.34 -5.58
CA TYR A 146 -9.50 -0.57 -4.43
C TYR A 146 -10.86 -0.79 -3.78
N THR A 147 -11.71 0.23 -3.70
CA THR A 147 -13.04 0.11 -3.09
C THR A 147 -13.96 -0.77 -3.92
N VAL A 148 -14.08 -0.51 -5.24
CA VAL A 148 -15.02 -1.22 -6.12
C VAL A 148 -14.64 -2.69 -6.23
N PHE A 149 -13.37 -2.97 -6.48
CA PHE A 149 -12.91 -4.35 -6.66
C PHE A 149 -12.78 -5.15 -5.36
N SER A 150 -13.05 -4.54 -4.20
CA SER A 150 -13.28 -5.27 -2.94
C SER A 150 -14.63 -5.98 -2.89
N PHE A 151 -15.62 -5.52 -3.67
CA PHE A 151 -16.96 -6.12 -3.71
C PHE A 151 -17.13 -7.05 -4.91
N GLU A 152 -16.54 -6.68 -6.05
CA GLU A 152 -16.65 -7.45 -7.28
C GLU A 152 -15.30 -7.42 -8.00
N LYS A 153 -14.58 -8.56 -8.00
CA LYS A 153 -13.29 -8.66 -8.68
C LYS A 153 -13.48 -8.49 -10.20
N PRO A 154 -12.55 -7.84 -10.90
CA PRO A 154 -12.64 -7.72 -12.35
C PRO A 154 -12.58 -9.10 -13.01
N TRP A 155 -13.19 -9.24 -14.20
CA TRP A 155 -13.15 -10.48 -14.99
C TRP A 155 -11.77 -10.76 -15.62
N ILE A 156 -10.85 -9.80 -15.54
CA ILE A 156 -9.50 -9.88 -16.08
C ILE A 156 -8.55 -10.09 -14.92
N ASP A 157 -7.78 -11.18 -14.96
CA ASP A 157 -6.62 -11.36 -14.10
C ASP A 157 -5.38 -10.77 -14.80
N VAL A 158 -4.53 -10.08 -14.04
CA VAL A 158 -3.39 -9.32 -14.58
C VAL A 158 -2.25 -10.25 -15.03
N PHE A 159 -2.16 -11.45 -14.46
CA PHE A 159 -1.05 -12.38 -14.68
C PHE A 159 -1.47 -13.68 -15.37
N THR A 160 -2.77 -13.96 -15.43
CA THR A 160 -3.32 -15.16 -16.07
C THR A 160 -4.52 -14.80 -16.94
N GLU A 161 -4.64 -15.44 -18.10
CA GLU A 161 -5.88 -15.41 -18.88
C GLU A 161 -6.73 -16.62 -18.44
N HIS A 162 -8.04 -16.42 -18.29
CA HIS A 162 -9.02 -17.50 -18.12
C HIS A 162 -9.28 -18.24 -19.43
#